data_AF-A0AAE8U1P1-F1
#
_entry.id   AF-A0AAE8U1P1-F1
#
_cell.length_a   1.000
_cell.length_b   1.000
_cell.length_c   1.000
_cell.angle_alpha   90.00
_cell.angle_beta   90.00
_cell.angle_gamma   90.00
#
_symmetry.space_group_name_H-M   'P 1'
#
loop_
_entity.id
_entity.type
_entity.pdbx_description
1 polymer ?
#
loop_
_entity_poly.entity_id
_entity_poly.type
_entity_poly.pdbx_seq_one_letter_code
_entity_poly.pdbx_strand_id
1 'polypeptide(L)' 'MGAAERQRRYRDRRKAGRRVLRIEVDEVELAVVLERLHFIDPQQADDDEAVGRGLSEMIQVLCRGLADDA' A
#
# COMPACT_ATOMS: atom_id res chain seq x y z
N MET A 1 19.42 -9.93 7.26
CA MET A 1 18.76 -10.35 5.99
C MET A 1 19.79 -10.55 4.90
N GLY A 2 20.02 -11.79 4.47
CA GLY A 2 21.05 -12.15 3.48
C GLY A 2 20.69 -11.77 2.04
N ALA A 3 21.68 -11.72 1.14
CA ALA A 3 21.49 -11.37 -0.27
C ALA A 3 20.51 -12.32 -0.99
N ALA A 4 20.55 -13.63 -0.70
CA ALA A 4 19.67 -14.64 -1.28
C ALA A 4 18.18 -14.40 -0.96
N GLU A 5 17.89 -13.96 0.26
CA GLU A 5 16.53 -13.72 0.75
C GLU A 5 15.90 -12.49 0.09
N ARG A 6 16.70 -11.43 -0.11
CA ARG A 6 16.30 -10.24 -0.88
C ARG A 6 15.99 -10.58 -2.34
N GLN A 7 16.80 -11.46 -2.94
CA GLN A 7 16.64 -11.87 -4.33
C GLN A 7 15.43 -12.78 -4.55
N ARG A 8 15.12 -13.64 -3.56
CA ARG A 8 13.88 -14.43 -3.55
C ARG A 8 12.65 -13.52 -3.49
N ARG A 9 12.60 -12.59 -2.52
CA ARG A 9 11.50 -11.61 -2.41
C ARG A 9 11.32 -10.79 -3.69
N TYR A 10 12.41 -10.42 -4.36
CA TYR A 10 12.34 -9.71 -5.64
C TYR A 10 11.73 -10.58 -6.75
N ARG A 11 12.16 -11.84 -6.88
CA ARG A 11 11.60 -12.78 -7.88
C ARG A 11 10.12 -13.06 -7.63
N ASP A 12 9.74 -13.28 -6.37
CA ASP A 12 8.35 -13.54 -5.99
C ASP A 12 7.45 -12.34 -6.31
N ARG A 13 7.92 -11.12 -6.06
CA ARG A 13 7.21 -9.89 -6.45
C ARG A 13 7.06 -9.79 -7.97
N ARG A 14 8.13 -10.02 -8.72
CA ARG A 14 8.12 -9.95 -10.18
C ARG A 14 7.19 -10.99 -10.82
N LYS A 15 7.17 -12.23 -10.31
CA LYS A 15 6.26 -13.27 -10.77
C LYS A 15 4.79 -12.91 -10.53
N ALA A 16 4.51 -12.21 -9.43
CA ALA A 16 3.17 -11.71 -9.10
C ALA A 16 2.82 -10.37 -9.79
N GLY A 17 3.65 -9.86 -10.72
CA GLY A 17 3.43 -8.55 -11.36
C GLY A 17 3.55 -7.34 -10.43
N ARG A 18 4.01 -7.53 -9.19
CA ARG A 18 4.08 -6.47 -8.17
C ARG A 18 5.35 -5.64 -8.34
N ARG A 19 5.21 -4.31 -8.31
CA ARG A 19 6.30 -3.34 -8.31
C ARG A 19 6.31 -2.56 -7.00
N VAL A 20 7.51 -2.29 -6.48
CA VAL A 20 7.68 -1.39 -5.32
C VAL A 20 8.06 -0.02 -5.87
N LEU A 21 7.30 1.00 -5.46
CA LEU A 21 7.57 2.40 -5.74
C LEU A 21 7.95 3.07 -4.42
N ARG A 22 8.97 3.94 -4.45
CA ARG A 22 9.28 4.82 -3.30
C ARG A 22 8.59 6.13 -3.58
N ILE A 23 7.66 6.52 -2.72
CA ILE A 23 6.86 7.73 -2.82
C ILE A 23 7.02 8.47 -1.50
N GLU A 24 7.14 9.79 -1.57
CA GLU A 24 7.12 10.68 -0.42
C GLU A 24 5.75 11.35 -0.36
N VAL A 25 5.15 11.37 0.82
CA VAL A 25 3.79 11.86 1.07
C VAL A 25 3.78 12.60 2.40
N ASP A 26 2.89 13.58 2.53
CA ASP A 26 2.52 14.11 3.84
C ASP A 26 1.67 13.06 4.55
N GLU A 27 2.16 12.57 5.68
CA GLU A 27 1.54 11.50 6.45
C GLU A 27 0.20 11.94 7.05
N VAL A 28 0.09 13.19 7.49
CA VAL A 28 -1.14 13.72 8.10
C VAL A 28 -2.22 13.89 7.05
N GLU A 29 -1.88 14.48 5.89
CA GLU A 29 -2.82 14.60 4.79
C GLU A 29 -3.27 13.22 4.28
N LEU A 30 -2.33 12.26 4.18
CA LEU A 30 -2.63 10.90 3.77
C LEU A 30 -3.56 10.20 4.76
N ALA A 31 -3.29 10.29 6.07
CA ALA A 31 -4.14 9.70 7.10
C ALA A 31 -5.58 10.24 7.01
N VAL A 32 -5.74 11.56 6.85
CA VAL A 32 -7.07 12.19 6.67
C VAL A 32 -7.78 11.69 5.43
N VAL A 33 -7.07 11.54 4.30
CA VAL A 33 -7.65 11.01 3.07
C VAL A 33 -8.09 9.55 3.25
N LEU A 34 -7.25 8.72 3.86
CA LEU A 34 -7.54 7.30 4.09
C LEU A 34 -8.69 7.12 5.08
N GLU A 35 -8.79 7.94 6.12
CA GLU A 35 -9.93 7.97 7.04
C GLU A 35 -11.23 8.32 6.32
N ARG A 36 -11.23 9.40 5.51
CA ARG A 36 -12.41 9.83 4.73
C ARG A 36 -12.86 8.80 3.71
N LEU A 37 -11.93 8.00 3.20
CA LEU A 37 -12.20 6.91 2.27
C LEU A 37 -12.48 5.58 2.99
N HIS A 38 -12.54 5.58 4.32
CA HIS A 38 -12.80 4.41 5.18
C HIS A 38 -11.76 3.28 5.06
N PHE A 39 -10.52 3.59 4.67
CA PHE A 39 -9.39 2.64 4.64
C PHE A 39 -8.66 2.54 5.97
N ILE A 40 -8.87 3.48 6.90
CA ILE A 40 -8.26 3.49 8.24
C ILE A 40 -9.33 3.83 9.27
N ASP A 41 -9.27 3.17 10.42
CA ASP A 41 -10.07 3.54 11.59
C ASP A 41 -9.48 4.84 12.18
N PRO A 42 -10.29 5.88 12.43
CA PRO A 42 -9.84 7.11 13.08
C PRO A 42 -9.04 6.88 14.39
N GLN A 43 -9.32 5.79 15.11
CA GLN A 43 -8.61 5.42 16.34
C GLN A 43 -7.21 4.84 16.10
N GLN A 44 -6.87 4.53 14.84
CA GLN A 44 -5.58 3.98 14.40
C GLN A 44 -4.81 4.97 13.51
N ALA A 45 -5.27 6.22 13.38
CA ALA A 45 -4.65 7.21 12.50
C ALA A 45 -3.21 7.59 12.91
N ASP A 46 -2.85 7.42 14.20
CA ASP A 46 -1.51 7.66 14.74
C ASP A 46 -0.57 6.43 14.63
N ASP A 47 -1.01 5.32 14.02
CA ASP A 47 -0.19 4.12 13.77
C ASP A 47 0.39 4.17 12.35
N ASP A 48 1.68 4.46 12.22
CA ASP A 48 2.42 4.49 10.94
C ASP A 48 2.19 3.21 10.10
N GLU A 49 2.03 2.03 10.74
CA GLU A 49 1.74 0.79 10.03
C GLU A 49 0.30 0.74 9.49
N ALA A 50 -0.65 1.41 10.14
CA ALA A 50 -2.02 1.53 9.66
C ALA A 50 -2.08 2.41 8.40
N VAL A 51 -1.34 3.53 8.37
CA VAL A 51 -1.23 4.41 7.19
C VAL A 51 -0.70 3.64 5.97
N GLY A 52 0.40 2.90 6.15
CA GLY A 52 1.00 2.10 5.08
C GLY A 52 0.08 0.97 4.57
N ARG A 53 -0.69 0.33 5.47
CA ARG A 53 -1.68 -0.69 5.10
C ARG A 53 -2.87 -0.09 4.36
N GLY A 54 -3.46 0.99 4.87
CA GLY A 54 -4.60 1.67 4.24
C GLY A 54 -4.27 2.15 2.82
N LEU A 55 -3.08 2.72 2.61
CA LEU A 55 -2.60 3.09 1.27
C LEU A 55 -2.49 1.87 0.34
N SER A 56 -1.96 0.76 0.86
CA SER A 56 -1.81 -0.49 0.09
C SER A 56 -3.17 -1.09 -0.30
N GLU A 57 -4.18 -0.99 0.57
CA GLU A 57 -5.55 -1.43 0.30
C GLU A 57 -6.25 -0.53 -0.71
N MET A 58 -6.13 0.79 -0.57
CA MET A 58 -6.67 1.75 -1.52
C MET A 58 -6.14 1.50 -2.94
N ILE A 59 -4.83 1.31 -3.11
CA ILE A 59 -4.24 1.01 -4.41
C ILE A 59 -4.79 -0.31 -4.97
N GLN A 60 -5.00 -1.34 -4.14
CA GLN A 60 -5.57 -2.60 -4.60
C GLN A 60 -7.00 -2.45 -5.09
N VAL A 61 -7.83 -1.68 -4.37
CA VAL A 61 -9.20 -1.39 -4.78
C VAL A 61 -9.22 -0.62 -6.10
N LEU A 62 -8.40 0.42 -6.25
CA LEU A 62 -8.30 1.19 -7.48
C LEU A 62 -7.85 0.31 -8.66
N CYS A 63 -6.82 -0.52 -8.48
CA CYS A 63 -6.31 -1.38 -9.54
C CYS A 63 -7.28 -2.53 -9.91
N ARG A 64 -8.09 -3.02 -8.96
CA ARG A 64 -9.12 -4.03 -9.25
C ARG A 64 -10.34 -3.41 -9.92
N GLY A 65 -10.86 -2.31 -9.37
CA GLY A 65 -11.99 -1.59 -9.96
C GLY A 65 -11.73 -1.19 -11.41
N LEU A 66 -10.54 -0.65 -11.72
CA LEU A 66 -10.16 -0.32 -13.08
C LEU A 66 -9.95 -1.53 -14.01
N ALA A 67 -9.64 -2.71 -13.45
CA ALA A 67 -9.44 -3.93 -14.22
C ALA A 67 -10.76 -4.65 -14.51
N ASP A 68 -11.76 -4.51 -13.63
CA ASP A 68 -13.10 -5.07 -13.81
C ASP A 68 -13.96 -4.20 -14.77
N ASP A 69 -13.63 -2.91 -14.92
CA ASP A 69 -14.26 -1.97 -15.87
C ASP A 69 -13.69 -2.04 -17.32
N ALA A 70 -12.69 -2.89 -17.58
CA ALA A 70 -11.97 -3.00 -18.87
C ALA A 70 -12.26 -4.32 -19.60
#